data_AF-A0A8T3XI74-F1
#
_entry.id   AF-A0A8T3XI74-F1
#
_cell.length_a   1.000
_cell.length_b   1.000
_cell.length_c   1.000
_cell.angle_alpha   90.00
_cell.angle_beta   90.00
_cell.angle_gamma   90.00
#
_symmetry.space_group_name_H-M   'P 1'
#
loop_
_entity.id
_entity.type
_entity.pdbx_description
1 polymer ?
#
loop_
_entity_poly.entity_id
_entity_poly.type
_entity_poly.pdbx_seq_one_letter_code
_entity_poly.pdbx_strand_id
1 'polypeptide(L)' 'MIKMTNMTLAVPEDLHEIMKKHNEIKWSEIARQALWNHARKLELMEKLLAKSKLTEEDAEKIGHKIKHGIAKRHGLIK' A
#
# COMPACT_ATOMS: atom_id res chain seq x y z
N MET A 1 13.39 -25.07 5.23
CA MET A 1 12.00 -25.37 5.63
C MET A 1 11.24 -24.06 5.74
N ILE A 2 10.16 -23.86 4.97
CA ILE A 2 9.29 -22.70 5.14
C ILE A 2 8.39 -23.00 6.34
N LYS A 3 8.51 -22.24 7.43
CA LYS A 3 7.67 -22.39 8.62
C LYS A 3 6.35 -21.67 8.35
N MET A 4 5.28 -22.42 8.11
CA MET A 4 3.94 -21.85 8.00
C MET A 4 3.29 -21.79 9.38
N THR A 5 2.64 -20.67 9.69
CA THR A 5 1.88 -20.48 10.92
C THR A 5 0.40 -20.38 10.57
N ASN A 6 -0.45 -21.02 11.34
CA ASN A 6 -1.90 -20.94 11.15
C ASN A 6 -2.41 -19.62 11.74
N MET A 7 -3.31 -18.96 11.01
CA MET A 7 -3.97 -17.73 11.42
C MET A 7 -5.47 -17.88 11.15
N THR A 8 -6.28 -17.62 12.17
CA THR A 8 -7.75 -17.58 12.05
C THR A 8 -8.20 -16.13 11.93
N LEU A 9 -9.03 -15.83 10.94
CA LEU A 9 -9.57 -14.50 10.69
C LEU A 9 -11.09 -14.56 10.71
N ALA A 10 -11.71 -13.58 11.37
CA ALA A 10 -13.14 -13.33 11.22
C ALA A 10 -13.36 -12.52 9.94
N VAL A 11 -14.33 -12.92 9.13
CA VAL A 11 -14.78 -12.19 7.94
C VAL A 11 -16.24 -11.76 8.11
N PRO A 12 -16.66 -10.64 7.51
CA PRO A 12 -18.07 -10.28 7.42
C PRO A 12 -18.93 -11.41 6.81
N GLU A 13 -20.17 -11.55 7.29
CA GLU A 13 -21.07 -12.64 6.87
C GLU A 13 -21.36 -12.61 5.36
N ASP A 14 -21.57 -11.42 4.81
CA ASP A 14 -21.78 -11.19 3.38
C ASP A 14 -20.60 -11.69 2.53
N LEU A 15 -19.37 -11.44 2.98
CA LEU A 15 -18.16 -11.96 2.33
C LEU A 15 -18.09 -13.49 2.45
N HIS A 16 -18.40 -14.05 3.61
CA HIS A 16 -18.41 -15.50 3.83
C HIS A 16 -19.40 -16.22 2.90
N GLU A 17 -20.59 -15.65 2.71
CA GLU A 17 -21.60 -16.21 1.81
C GLU A 17 -21.12 -16.21 0.34
N ILE A 18 -20.39 -15.18 -0.09
CA ILE A 18 -19.76 -15.16 -1.42
C ILE A 18 -18.68 -16.24 -1.52
N MET A 19 -17.84 -16.37 -0.49
CA MET A 19 -16.77 -17.37 -0.45
C MET A 19 -17.30 -18.80 -0.49
N LYS A 20 -18.41 -19.08 0.20
CA LYS A 20 -19.10 -20.38 0.17
C LYS A 20 -19.66 -20.70 -1.22
N LYS A 21 -20.25 -19.72 -1.91
CA LYS A 21 -20.79 -19.89 -3.27
C LYS A 21 -19.70 -20.23 -4.28
N HIS A 22 -18.48 -19.72 -4.05
CA HIS A 22 -17.32 -19.94 -4.90
C HIS A 22 -16.26 -20.81 -4.21
N ASN A 23 -16.63 -22.04 -3.88
CA ASN A 23 -15.74 -22.99 -3.17
C ASN A 23 -14.59 -23.53 -4.05
N GLU A 24 -14.69 -23.35 -5.37
CA GLU A 24 -13.63 -23.67 -6.33
C GLU A 24 -12.40 -22.76 -6.19
N ILE A 25 -12.59 -21.60 -5.55
CA ILE A 25 -11.54 -20.60 -5.35
C ILE A 25 -10.72 -20.94 -4.11
N LYS A 26 -9.38 -20.94 -4.25
CA LYS A 26 -8.44 -21.10 -3.13
C LYS A 26 -8.32 -19.80 -2.32
N TRP A 27 -9.35 -19.48 -1.55
CA TRP A 27 -9.43 -18.24 -0.77
C TRP A 27 -8.23 -18.01 0.17
N SER A 28 -7.70 -19.07 0.79
CA SER A 28 -6.50 -18.98 1.64
C SER A 28 -5.26 -18.52 0.86
N GLU A 29 -5.15 -18.86 -0.43
CA GLU A 29 -4.06 -18.40 -1.29
C GLU A 29 -4.22 -16.90 -1.60
N ILE A 30 -5.44 -16.49 -1.97
CA ILE A 30 -5.77 -15.09 -2.24
C ILE A 30 -5.49 -14.23 -1.00
N ALA A 31 -5.94 -14.68 0.17
CA ALA A 31 -5.68 -13.99 1.43
C ALA A 31 -4.17 -13.86 1.70
N ARG A 32 -3.40 -14.94 1.52
CA ARG A 32 -1.94 -14.90 1.71
C ARG A 32 -1.27 -13.90 0.77
N GLN A 33 -1.65 -13.88 -0.50
CA GLN A 33 -1.10 -12.95 -1.49
C GLN A 33 -1.46 -11.50 -1.16
N ALA A 34 -2.71 -11.23 -0.79
CA ALA A 34 -3.16 -9.89 -0.39
C ALA A 34 -2.37 -9.37 0.82
N LEU A 35 -2.23 -10.20 1.86
CA LEU A 35 -1.47 -9.87 3.06
C LEU A 35 0.00 -9.60 2.73
N TRP A 36 0.63 -10.47 1.92
CA TRP A 36 2.04 -10.32 1.56
C TRP A 36 2.30 -9.06 0.72
N ASN A 37 1.39 -8.74 -0.20
CA ASN A 37 1.47 -7.52 -0.99
C ASN A 37 1.34 -6.26 -0.12
N HIS A 38 0.45 -6.29 0.88
CA HIS A 38 0.30 -5.17 1.81
C HIS A 38 1.52 -5.03 2.73
N ALA A 39 2.00 -6.14 3.31
CA ALA A 39 3.18 -6.15 4.16
C ALA A 39 4.43 -5.62 3.44
N ARG A 40 4.67 -6.06 2.19
CA ARG A 40 5.78 -5.54 1.37
C ARG A 40 5.68 -4.05 1.09
N LYS A 41 4.46 -3.54 0.87
CA LYS A 41 4.25 -2.09 0.69
C LYS A 41 4.60 -1.33 1.96
N LEU A 42 4.19 -1.83 3.13
CA LEU A 42 4.55 -1.25 4.41
C LEU A 42 6.05 -1.29 4.66
N GLU A 43 6.71 -2.44 4.47
CA GLU A 43 8.17 -2.54 4.60
C GLU A 43 8.91 -1.62 3.62
N LEU A 44 8.42 -1.47 2.39
CA LEU A 44 9.01 -0.56 1.41
C LEU A 44 8.85 0.89 1.87
N MET A 45 7.66 1.28 2.31
CA MET A 45 7.39 2.60 2.86
C MET A 45 8.30 2.87 4.06
N GLU A 46 8.39 1.94 5.02
CA GLU A 46 9.29 2.06 6.16
C GLU A 46 10.76 2.17 5.72
N LYS A 47 11.23 1.38 4.75
CA LYS A 47 12.62 1.48 4.25
C LYS A 47 12.91 2.80 3.54
N LEU A 48 11.96 3.30 2.77
CA LEU A 48 12.06 4.61 2.10
C LEU A 48 12.07 5.73 3.14
N LEU A 49 11.20 5.64 4.15
CA LEU A 49 11.06 6.62 5.22
C LEU A 49 12.20 6.55 6.24
N ALA A 50 12.78 5.37 6.50
CA ALA A 50 13.84 5.17 7.48
C ALA A 50 15.15 5.89 7.13
N LYS A 51 15.40 6.13 5.84
CA LYS A 51 16.53 6.96 5.36
C LYS A 51 16.14 8.41 5.07
N SER A 52 14.85 8.69 5.08
CA SER A 52 14.30 9.99 4.80
C SER A 52 14.17 10.76 6.10
N LYS A 53 15.14 11.65 6.35
CA LYS A 53 14.97 12.78 7.29
C LYS A 53 13.98 13.83 6.74
N LEU A 54 13.11 13.46 5.80
CA LEU A 54 12.16 14.37 5.18
C LEU A 54 11.12 14.73 6.23
N THR A 55 11.19 15.98 6.68
CA THR A 55 10.18 16.57 7.52
C THR A 55 8.97 16.95 6.67
N GLU A 56 7.82 17.17 7.31
CA GLU A 56 6.64 17.70 6.63
C GLU A 56 6.93 19.01 5.89
N GLU A 57 7.78 19.85 6.48
CA GLU A 57 8.27 21.11 5.91
C GLU A 57 9.10 20.89 4.63
N ASP A 58 9.89 19.80 4.56
CA ASP A 58 10.65 19.45 3.37
C ASP A 58 9.74 18.97 2.24
N ALA A 59 8.72 18.17 2.56
CA ALA A 59 7.71 17.72 1.59
C ALA A 59 6.93 18.90 1.00
N GLU A 60 6.58 19.88 1.82
CA GLU A 60 5.90 21.10 1.39
C GLU A 60 6.80 21.96 0.49
N LYS A 61 8.08 22.16 0.87
CA LYS A 61 9.07 22.86 0.03
C LYS A 61 9.27 22.18 -1.32
N ILE A 62 9.33 20.85 -1.37
CA ILE A 62 9.40 20.09 -2.63
C ILE A 62 8.12 20.28 -3.45
N GLY A 63 6.95 20.18 -2.82
CA GLY A 63 5.66 20.39 -3.47
C GLY A 63 5.54 21.79 -4.11
N HIS A 64 5.98 22.83 -3.41
CA HIS A 64 6.04 24.19 -3.95
C HIS A 64 6.99 24.31 -5.14
N LYS A 65 8.19 23.71 -5.06
CA LYS A 65 9.14 23.71 -6.18
C LYS A 65 8.59 23.00 -7.41
N ILE A 66 7.90 21.87 -7.23
CA ILE A 66 7.26 21.13 -8.33
C ILE A 66 6.14 21.97 -8.95
N LYS A 67 5.23 22.52 -8.14
CA LYS A 67 4.15 23.40 -8.62
C LYS A 67 4.69 24.59 -9.38
N HIS A 68 5.73 25.24 -8.85
CA HIS A 68 6.38 26.37 -9.51
C HIS A 68 7.03 25.98 -10.83
N GLY A 69 7.74 24.83 -10.88
CA GLY A 69 8.34 24.32 -12.11
C GLY A 69 7.31 23.95 -13.19
N ILE A 70 6.20 23.31 -12.81
CA ILE A 70 5.10 22.99 -13.71
C ILE A 70 4.44 24.27 -14.22
N ALA A 71 4.12 25.19 -13.33
CA ALA A 71 3.46 26.44 -13.69
C ALA A 71 4.35 27.33 -14.59
N LYS A 72 5.67 27.34 -14.38
CA LYS A 72 6.64 28.00 -15.28
C LYS A 72 6.72 27.32 -16.64
N ARG A 73 6.78 25.99 -16.68
CA ARG A 73 6.82 25.21 -17.94
C ARG A 73 5.57 25.40 -18.81
N HIS A 74 4.41 25.57 -18.16
CA HIS A 74 3.13 25.80 -18.81
C HIS A 74 2.73 27.28 -18.91
N GLY A 75 3.64 28.22 -18.60
CA GLY A 75 3.42 29.66 -18.77
C GLY A 75 2.36 30.28 -17.84
N LEU A 76 1.98 29.59 -16.77
CA LEU A 76 1.01 30.05 -15.78
C LEU A 76 1.62 31.07 -14.80
N ILE A 77 2.95 31.19 -14.79
CA ILE A 77 3.74 32.17 -14.05
C ILE A 77 4.98 32.52 -14.89
N LYS A 78 5.40 33.80 -14.86
CA LYS A 78 6.59 34.32 -15.58
C LYS A 78 7.89 33.90 -14.92
#